data_AF-A0A3A2ZQB1-F1
#
_entry.id   AF-A0A3A2ZQB1-F1
#
_cell.length_a   1.000
_cell.length_b   1.000
_cell.length_c   1.000
_cell.angle_alpha   90.00
_cell.angle_beta   90.00
_cell.angle_gamma   90.00
#
_symmetry.space_group_name_H-M   'P 1'
#
loop_
_entity.id
_entity.type
_entity.pdbx_description
1 polymer ?
#
loop_
_entity_poly.entity_id
_entity_poly.type
_entity_poly.pdbx_seq_one_letter_code
_entity_poly.pdbx_strand_id
1 'polypeptide(L)'
;MIPPCDPSILESNPQFKKLYQNLTTSILNPDGSTRAQDAEPERKGAVEELRKCRVRNAKKQIKKGMLRRLAFEADSGLEDENRDNVGVISLYLDSTLTEKPSGTENGNENEEDKGTDDILTLLAPDIEKFYTVIPDIVPPFSSLLSSTVANLRNIANAGATNPSPAPATEPPLSRFRARQSLSKLNATPLLSKELGDRVKKLREIQLVELPAARREMAITAAAVLALRGQILEKTVELLERAKHGALARATKAKAEHLSAVARGVDRKLNVTKLTIHNEIHTPEAIAALGNYRKHLQDIQEKLKQREVRAIEELKNYDAYYPGADADSKQKGNTEIGSGELFEIARRYGQLMIEVDAVKGEIGRLERG
;
A
#
# COMPACT_ATOMS: atom_id res chain seq x y z
N MET A 1 15.53 -42.77 -38.09
CA MET A 1 16.46 -41.72 -38.57
C MET A 1 17.88 -42.12 -38.25
N ILE A 2 18.74 -42.20 -39.27
CA ILE A 2 20.18 -42.43 -39.07
C ILE A 2 20.78 -41.09 -38.61
N PRO A 3 21.38 -41.01 -37.42
CA PRO A 3 21.98 -39.76 -36.96
C PRO A 3 23.13 -39.34 -37.89
N PRO A 4 23.25 -38.05 -38.23
CA PRO A 4 24.34 -37.58 -39.08
C PRO A 4 25.69 -37.87 -38.40
N CYS A 5 26.55 -38.66 -39.05
CA CYS A 5 27.90 -38.91 -38.56
C CYS A 5 28.80 -37.68 -38.71
N ASP A 6 29.68 -37.48 -37.74
CA ASP A 6 30.68 -36.43 -37.72
C ASP A 6 31.66 -36.61 -38.91
N PRO A 7 31.91 -35.57 -39.74
CA PRO A 7 32.82 -35.65 -40.89
C PRO A 7 34.22 -36.14 -40.50
N SER A 8 34.67 -35.87 -39.27
CA SER A 8 35.98 -36.27 -38.74
C SER A 8 36.14 -37.80 -38.64
N ILE A 9 35.04 -38.52 -38.38
CA ILE A 9 35.00 -39.99 -38.28
C ILE A 9 34.96 -40.63 -39.67
N LEU A 10 34.33 -39.95 -40.63
CA LEU A 10 34.29 -40.38 -42.04
C LEU A 10 35.64 -40.19 -42.74
N GLU A 11 36.44 -39.21 -42.33
CA GLU A 11 37.79 -38.98 -42.87
C GLU A 11 38.83 -39.93 -42.28
N SER A 12 38.71 -40.27 -40.99
CA SER A 12 39.63 -41.21 -40.32
C SER A 12 39.44 -42.67 -40.73
N ASN A 13 38.24 -43.08 -41.17
CA ASN A 13 37.97 -44.44 -41.63
C ASN A 13 37.35 -44.49 -43.04
N PRO A 14 38.15 -44.64 -44.11
CA PRO A 14 37.67 -44.64 -45.48
C PRO A 14 36.83 -45.87 -45.84
N GLN A 15 37.00 -47.00 -45.14
CA GLN A 15 36.16 -48.19 -45.35
C GLN A 15 34.75 -47.97 -44.76
N PHE A 16 34.67 -47.40 -43.56
CA PHE A 16 33.41 -47.00 -42.95
C PHE A 16 32.70 -45.92 -43.77
N LYS A 17 33.44 -44.96 -44.34
CA LYS A 17 32.88 -43.96 -45.27
C LYS A 17 32.17 -44.59 -46.47
N LYS A 18 32.79 -45.58 -47.11
CA LYS A 18 32.19 -46.33 -48.24
C LYS A 18 30.94 -47.11 -47.81
N LEU A 19 31.00 -47.78 -46.67
CA LEU A 19 29.85 -48.53 -46.13
C LEU A 19 28.69 -47.60 -45.77
N TYR A 20 28.97 -46.51 -45.07
CA TYR A 20 27.98 -45.49 -44.70
C TYR A 20 27.36 -44.85 -45.94
N GLN A 21 28.16 -44.52 -46.96
CA GLN A 21 27.66 -44.04 -48.25
C GLN A 21 26.79 -45.09 -48.94
N ASN A 22 27.18 -46.35 -49.00
CA ASN A 22 26.38 -47.40 -49.62
C ASN A 22 25.07 -47.66 -48.86
N LEU A 23 25.11 -47.69 -47.53
CA LEU A 23 23.91 -47.87 -46.69
C LEU A 23 22.93 -46.70 -46.85
N THR A 24 23.43 -45.46 -46.86
CA THR A 24 22.58 -44.25 -46.97
C THR A 24 22.10 -43.96 -48.39
N THR A 25 22.87 -44.33 -49.42
CA THR A 25 22.54 -44.00 -50.82
C THR A 25 21.87 -45.15 -51.58
N SER A 26 22.14 -46.42 -51.25
CA SER A 26 21.64 -47.59 -51.99
C SER A 26 20.61 -48.39 -51.20
N ILE A 27 20.85 -48.63 -49.91
CA ILE A 27 20.06 -49.62 -49.15
C ILE A 27 18.95 -48.98 -48.34
N LEU A 28 19.17 -47.82 -47.71
CA LEU A 28 18.26 -47.20 -46.75
C LEU A 28 17.67 -45.87 -47.26
N ASN A 29 16.46 -45.59 -46.79
CA ASN A 29 15.80 -44.30 -46.88
C ASN A 29 16.26 -43.39 -45.72
N PRO A 30 16.07 -42.06 -45.83
CA PRO A 30 16.45 -41.10 -44.76
C PRO A 30 15.81 -41.41 -43.40
N ASP A 31 14.69 -42.14 -43.39
CA ASP A 31 14.00 -42.56 -42.17
C ASP A 31 14.58 -43.85 -41.55
N GLY A 32 15.44 -44.57 -42.28
CA GLY A 32 16.08 -45.82 -41.86
C GLY A 32 15.39 -47.09 -42.37
N SER A 33 14.34 -46.99 -43.19
CA SER A 33 13.71 -48.15 -43.87
C SER A 33 14.53 -48.62 -45.06
N THR A 34 14.48 -49.92 -45.38
CA THR A 34 15.17 -50.47 -46.56
C THR A 34 14.41 -50.18 -47.85
N ARG A 35 15.11 -49.65 -48.86
CA ARG A 35 14.55 -49.33 -50.18
C ARG A 35 14.03 -50.55 -50.94
N ALA A 36 14.65 -51.73 -50.73
CA ALA A 36 14.21 -52.99 -51.34
C ALA A 36 12.80 -53.37 -50.90
N GLN A 37 12.52 -53.28 -49.59
CA GLN A 37 11.18 -53.54 -49.07
C GLN A 37 10.18 -52.47 -49.53
N ASP A 38 10.56 -51.19 -49.55
CA ASP A 38 9.67 -50.11 -50.00
C ASP A 38 9.36 -50.18 -51.51
N ALA A 39 10.12 -50.96 -52.30
CA ALA A 39 9.85 -51.23 -53.71
C ALA A 39 8.79 -52.32 -53.93
N GLU A 40 8.56 -53.19 -52.94
CA GLU A 40 7.59 -54.28 -53.01
C GLU A 40 6.15 -53.73 -53.15
N PRO A 41 5.37 -54.21 -54.14
CA PRO A 41 4.03 -53.70 -54.39
C PRO A 41 3.07 -53.97 -53.22
N GLU A 42 3.24 -55.09 -52.52
CA GLU A 42 2.44 -55.46 -51.35
C GLU A 42 2.63 -54.47 -50.19
N ARG A 43 3.87 -54.08 -49.90
CA ARG A 43 4.18 -53.09 -48.87
C ARG A 43 3.72 -51.70 -49.25
N LYS A 44 3.85 -51.29 -50.52
CA LYS A 44 3.28 -50.02 -51.00
C LYS A 44 1.76 -49.98 -50.79
N GLY A 45 1.06 -51.07 -51.12
CA GLY A 45 -0.36 -51.24 -50.82
C GLY A 45 -0.67 -51.11 -49.33
N ALA A 46 0.11 -51.80 -48.48
CA ALA A 46 -0.05 -51.73 -47.02
C ALA A 46 0.21 -50.32 -46.45
N VAL A 47 1.21 -49.59 -46.96
CA VAL A 47 1.52 -48.21 -46.55
C VAL A 47 0.42 -47.25 -46.99
N GLU A 48 -0.14 -47.42 -48.19
CA GLU A 48 -1.29 -46.64 -48.64
C GLU A 48 -2.53 -46.93 -47.80
N GLU A 49 -2.81 -48.19 -47.47
CA GLU A 49 -3.91 -48.55 -46.56
C GLU A 49 -3.70 -47.99 -45.17
N LEU A 50 -2.49 -48.07 -44.63
CA LEU A 50 -2.13 -47.46 -43.36
C LEU A 50 -2.28 -45.93 -43.41
N ARG A 51 -1.89 -45.28 -44.52
CA ARG A 51 -2.13 -43.84 -44.72
C ARG A 51 -3.62 -43.53 -44.76
N LYS A 52 -4.43 -44.30 -45.47
CA LYS A 52 -5.90 -44.17 -45.49
C LYS A 52 -6.47 -44.33 -44.08
N CYS A 53 -6.03 -45.33 -43.32
CA CYS A 53 -6.41 -45.56 -41.93
C CYS A 53 -6.03 -44.39 -41.02
N ARG A 54 -4.79 -43.88 -41.14
CA ARG A 54 -4.32 -42.70 -40.37
C ARG A 54 -5.11 -41.45 -40.71
N VAL A 55 -5.38 -41.18 -41.99
CA VAL A 55 -6.21 -40.04 -42.41
C VAL A 55 -7.64 -40.19 -41.90
N ARG A 56 -8.22 -41.40 -41.96
CA ARG A 56 -9.54 -41.68 -41.39
C ARG A 56 -9.56 -41.43 -39.89
N ASN A 57 -8.56 -41.91 -39.14
CA ASN A 57 -8.46 -41.68 -37.71
C ASN A 57 -8.27 -40.19 -37.39
N ALA A 58 -7.37 -39.50 -38.07
CA ALA A 58 -7.16 -38.07 -37.89
C ALA A 58 -8.43 -37.26 -38.16
N LYS A 59 -9.18 -37.58 -39.24
CA LYS A 59 -10.49 -36.96 -39.51
C LYS A 59 -11.48 -37.19 -38.37
N LYS A 60 -11.55 -38.41 -37.83
CA LYS A 60 -12.41 -38.73 -36.67
C LYS A 60 -12.01 -37.92 -35.44
N GLN A 61 -10.72 -37.87 -35.12
CA GLN A 61 -10.20 -37.13 -33.96
C GLN A 61 -10.41 -35.61 -34.09
N ILE A 62 -10.23 -35.04 -35.28
CA ILE A 62 -10.51 -33.62 -35.52
C ILE A 62 -12.01 -33.35 -35.34
N LYS A 63 -12.88 -34.15 -35.94
CA LYS A 63 -14.34 -33.99 -35.79
C LYS A 63 -14.77 -34.08 -34.33
N LYS A 64 -14.25 -35.07 -33.61
CA LYS A 64 -14.52 -35.28 -32.20
C LYS A 64 -14.01 -34.14 -31.32
N GLY A 65 -12.78 -33.69 -31.56
CA GLY A 65 -12.20 -32.55 -30.85
C GLY A 65 -12.97 -31.26 -31.11
N MET A 66 -13.44 -31.02 -32.34
CA MET A 66 -14.29 -29.87 -32.65
C MET A 66 -15.67 -29.99 -31.99
N LEU A 67 -16.28 -31.18 -31.98
CA LEU A 67 -17.56 -31.42 -31.30
C LEU A 67 -17.45 -31.19 -29.79
N ARG A 68 -16.35 -31.63 -29.17
CA ARG A 68 -16.06 -31.37 -27.75
C ARG A 68 -15.93 -29.88 -27.48
N ARG A 69 -15.17 -29.15 -28.30
CA ARG A 69 -15.03 -27.70 -28.15
C ARG A 69 -16.38 -26.99 -28.30
N LEU A 70 -17.20 -27.43 -29.25
CA LEU A 70 -18.54 -26.90 -29.44
C LEU A 70 -19.47 -27.16 -28.24
N ALA A 71 -19.33 -28.31 -27.59
CA ALA A 71 -20.09 -28.69 -26.39
C ALA A 71 -19.70 -27.88 -25.14
N PHE A 72 -18.41 -27.55 -24.98
CA PHE A 72 -17.88 -27.03 -23.71
C PHE A 72 -17.33 -25.59 -23.80
N GLU A 73 -17.21 -24.99 -24.98
CA GLU A 73 -16.87 -23.57 -25.12
C GLU A 73 -18.14 -22.70 -25.05
N ALA A 74 -18.09 -21.64 -24.21
CA ALA A 74 -19.23 -20.76 -23.94
C ALA A 74 -19.67 -19.92 -25.16
N ASP A 75 -18.78 -19.71 -26.13
CA ASP A 75 -19.01 -18.85 -27.30
C ASP A 75 -19.38 -19.64 -28.58
N SER A 76 -19.87 -20.87 -28.43
CA SER A 76 -20.12 -21.79 -29.56
C SER A 76 -21.30 -21.37 -30.45
N GLY A 77 -22.14 -20.43 -30.01
CA GLY A 77 -23.29 -19.93 -30.78
C GLY A 77 -24.44 -20.93 -30.91
N LEU A 78 -24.45 -22.00 -30.11
CA LEU A 78 -25.55 -22.95 -30.01
C LEU A 78 -26.47 -22.64 -28.83
N GLU A 79 -27.76 -22.92 -29.02
CA GLU A 79 -28.75 -22.93 -27.95
C GLU A 79 -28.38 -23.97 -26.88
N ASP A 80 -28.65 -23.66 -25.61
CA ASP A 80 -28.21 -24.45 -24.47
C ASP A 80 -28.74 -25.91 -24.52
N GLU A 81 -29.97 -26.13 -24.99
CA GLU A 81 -30.55 -27.47 -25.16
C GLU A 81 -29.79 -28.33 -26.19
N ASN A 82 -29.32 -27.70 -27.27
CA ASN A 82 -28.54 -28.34 -28.31
C ASN A 82 -27.10 -28.61 -27.83
N ARG A 83 -26.56 -27.74 -26.98
CA ARG A 83 -25.23 -27.90 -26.39
C ARG A 83 -25.18 -29.11 -25.44
N ASP A 84 -26.21 -29.33 -24.64
CA ASP A 84 -26.27 -30.45 -23.71
C ASP A 84 -26.34 -31.80 -24.44
N ASN A 85 -27.16 -31.91 -25.49
CA ASN A 85 -27.22 -33.12 -26.34
C ASN A 85 -25.86 -33.41 -27.01
N VAL A 86 -25.19 -32.38 -27.54
CA VAL A 86 -23.86 -32.50 -28.14
C VAL A 86 -22.81 -32.89 -27.09
N GLY A 87 -22.94 -32.39 -25.86
CA GLY A 87 -22.12 -32.75 -24.71
C GLY A 87 -22.21 -34.23 -24.37
N VAL A 88 -23.43 -34.74 -24.18
CA VAL A 88 -23.69 -36.17 -23.90
C VAL A 88 -23.07 -37.07 -24.96
N ILE A 89 -23.26 -36.74 -26.24
CA ILE A 89 -22.69 -37.52 -27.35
C ILE A 89 -21.17 -37.41 -27.43
N SER A 90 -20.60 -36.23 -27.18
CA SER A 90 -19.15 -36.06 -27.16
C SER A 90 -18.48 -36.89 -26.07
N LEU A 91 -19.12 -37.00 -24.88
CA LEU A 91 -18.68 -37.82 -23.76
C LEU A 91 -18.80 -39.31 -24.07
N TYR A 92 -19.89 -39.75 -24.69
CA TYR A 92 -20.04 -41.15 -25.13
C TYR A 92 -18.96 -41.55 -26.16
N LEU A 93 -18.69 -40.67 -27.14
CA LEU A 93 -17.61 -40.88 -28.10
C LEU A 93 -16.22 -40.90 -27.43
N ASP A 94 -16.06 -40.26 -26.27
CA ASP A 94 -14.86 -40.30 -25.42
C ASP A 94 -14.72 -41.63 -24.66
N SER A 95 -15.79 -42.12 -24.03
CA SER A 95 -15.80 -43.38 -23.29
C SER A 95 -15.48 -44.59 -24.17
N THR A 96 -16.04 -44.66 -25.38
CA THR A 96 -15.85 -45.76 -26.34
C THR A 96 -14.41 -45.91 -26.88
N LEU A 97 -13.52 -44.93 -26.67
CA LEU A 97 -12.09 -45.07 -26.98
C LEU A 97 -11.31 -45.78 -25.87
N THR A 98 -11.83 -45.81 -24.64
CA THR A 98 -11.12 -46.31 -23.47
C THR A 98 -11.30 -47.82 -23.31
N GLU A 99 -12.40 -48.37 -23.82
CA GLU A 99 -12.80 -49.78 -23.62
C GLU A 99 -12.27 -50.78 -24.67
N LYS A 100 -11.40 -50.38 -25.60
CA LYS A 100 -10.71 -51.35 -26.47
C LYS A 100 -9.23 -51.54 -26.09
N PRO A 101 -8.91 -52.40 -25.11
CA PRO A 101 -7.60 -53.03 -25.08
C PRO A 101 -7.51 -54.00 -26.26
N SER A 102 -6.62 -53.72 -27.19
CA SER A 102 -6.23 -54.64 -28.24
C SER A 102 -5.54 -55.89 -27.66
N GLY A 103 -6.06 -57.08 -28.00
CA GLY A 103 -5.46 -58.39 -27.76
C GLY A 103 -6.26 -59.19 -26.73
N THR A 104 -7.06 -60.20 -27.09
CA THR A 104 -6.58 -61.48 -27.64
C THR A 104 -7.79 -62.21 -28.21
N GLU A 105 -7.71 -62.68 -29.46
CA GLU A 105 -8.64 -63.68 -29.98
C GLU A 105 -8.46 -64.95 -29.15
N ASN A 106 -9.42 -65.26 -28.28
CA ASN A 106 -9.68 -66.61 -27.79
C ASN A 106 -11.18 -66.68 -27.50
N GLY A 107 -11.86 -67.53 -28.27
CA GLY A 107 -13.31 -67.61 -28.33
C GLY A 107 -13.97 -67.89 -27.00
N ASN A 108 -14.97 -67.07 -26.68
CA ASN A 108 -16.14 -67.40 -25.87
C ASN A 108 -17.23 -66.38 -26.27
N GLU A 109 -18.06 -66.74 -27.26
CA GLU A 109 -18.94 -65.82 -27.99
C GLU A 109 -20.23 -65.37 -27.26
N ASN A 110 -20.40 -65.52 -25.94
CA ASN A 110 -21.77 -65.42 -25.38
C ASN A 110 -22.04 -64.48 -24.18
N GLU A 111 -21.12 -63.66 -23.66
CA GLU A 111 -21.43 -62.88 -22.43
C GLU A 111 -20.95 -61.41 -22.36
N GLU A 112 -20.55 -60.77 -23.47
CA GLU A 112 -20.09 -59.35 -23.41
C GLU A 112 -20.98 -58.32 -24.15
N ASP A 113 -22.01 -58.73 -24.89
CA ASP A 113 -22.79 -57.80 -25.74
C ASP A 113 -23.99 -57.13 -25.03
N LYS A 114 -24.38 -57.61 -23.84
CA LYS A 114 -25.56 -57.11 -23.10
C LYS A 114 -25.41 -55.67 -22.60
N GLY A 115 -24.22 -55.29 -22.14
CA GLY A 115 -23.98 -53.97 -21.53
C GLY A 115 -23.89 -52.83 -22.55
N THR A 116 -23.33 -53.09 -23.73
CA THR A 116 -23.27 -52.12 -24.83
C THR A 116 -24.64 -51.90 -25.45
N ASP A 117 -25.44 -52.95 -25.60
CA ASP A 117 -26.80 -52.88 -26.13
C ASP A 117 -27.75 -52.12 -25.20
N ASP A 118 -27.63 -52.31 -23.88
CA ASP A 118 -28.42 -51.58 -22.87
C ASP A 118 -28.07 -50.07 -22.85
N ILE A 119 -26.79 -49.72 -23.04
CA ILE A 119 -26.35 -48.31 -23.14
C ILE A 119 -26.80 -47.68 -24.46
N LEU A 120 -26.75 -48.43 -25.56
CA LEU A 120 -27.21 -47.97 -26.87
C LEU A 120 -28.73 -47.79 -26.91
N THR A 121 -29.50 -48.63 -26.21
CA THR A 121 -30.95 -48.43 -26.05
C THR A 121 -31.26 -47.22 -25.17
N LEU A 122 -30.45 -46.96 -24.14
CA LEU A 122 -30.61 -45.77 -23.30
C LEU A 122 -30.26 -44.46 -24.05
N LEU A 123 -29.25 -44.49 -24.92
CA LEU A 123 -28.77 -43.33 -25.68
C LEU A 123 -29.52 -43.11 -27.00
N ALA A 124 -30.33 -44.08 -27.44
CA ALA A 124 -31.08 -44.01 -28.70
C ALA A 124 -31.92 -42.70 -28.85
N PRO A 125 -32.63 -42.21 -27.81
CA PRO A 125 -33.38 -40.96 -27.92
C PRO A 125 -32.48 -39.73 -28.13
N ASP A 126 -31.30 -39.71 -27.51
CA ASP A 126 -30.36 -38.57 -27.64
C ASP A 126 -29.63 -38.62 -28.99
N ILE A 127 -29.38 -39.81 -29.53
CA ILE A 127 -28.87 -40.00 -30.89
C ILE A 127 -29.89 -39.50 -31.92
N GLU A 128 -31.17 -39.83 -31.76
CA GLU A 128 -32.24 -39.35 -32.65
C GLU A 128 -32.39 -37.82 -32.61
N LYS A 129 -32.40 -37.24 -31.40
CA LYS A 129 -32.38 -35.77 -31.22
C LYS A 129 -31.15 -35.14 -31.85
N PHE A 130 -29.98 -35.76 -31.75
CA PHE A 130 -28.78 -35.25 -32.38
C PHE A 130 -28.90 -35.21 -33.89
N TYR A 131 -29.48 -36.22 -34.54
CA TYR A 131 -29.72 -36.19 -35.98
C TYR A 131 -30.61 -35.01 -36.40
N THR A 132 -31.58 -34.60 -35.56
CA THR A 132 -32.39 -33.40 -35.83
C THR A 132 -31.64 -32.09 -35.63
N VAL A 133 -30.63 -32.07 -34.77
CA VAL A 133 -29.84 -30.87 -34.41
C VAL A 133 -28.58 -30.71 -35.29
N ILE A 134 -28.18 -31.73 -36.07
CA ILE A 134 -27.04 -31.67 -37.01
C ILE A 134 -27.07 -30.40 -37.91
N PRO A 135 -28.19 -30.03 -38.54
CA PRO A 135 -28.23 -28.84 -39.41
C PRO A 135 -27.83 -27.55 -38.70
N ASP A 136 -28.15 -27.42 -37.41
CA ASP A 136 -27.86 -26.23 -36.60
C ASP A 136 -26.43 -26.24 -36.04
N ILE A 137 -25.85 -27.43 -35.86
CA ILE A 137 -24.45 -27.65 -35.43
C ILE A 137 -23.45 -27.36 -36.57
N VAL A 138 -23.82 -27.62 -37.82
CA VAL A 138 -22.90 -27.55 -38.97
C VAL A 138 -22.31 -26.13 -39.17
N PRO A 139 -23.09 -25.03 -39.11
CA PRO A 139 -22.55 -23.68 -39.26
C PRO A 139 -21.47 -23.30 -38.21
N PRO A 140 -21.70 -23.43 -36.89
CA PRO A 140 -20.68 -23.11 -35.89
C PRO A 140 -19.50 -24.09 -35.90
N PHE A 141 -19.74 -25.36 -36.25
CA PHE A 141 -18.66 -26.33 -36.44
C PHE A 141 -17.71 -25.91 -37.60
N SER A 142 -18.27 -25.44 -38.71
CA SER A 142 -17.49 -24.99 -39.88
C SER A 142 -16.73 -23.70 -39.61
N SER A 143 -17.32 -22.75 -38.88
CA SER A 143 -16.64 -21.50 -38.49
C SER A 143 -15.47 -21.76 -37.54
N LEU A 144 -15.66 -22.67 -36.57
CA LEU A 144 -14.60 -23.08 -35.65
C LEU A 144 -13.45 -23.78 -36.40
N LEU A 145 -13.76 -24.69 -37.33
CA LEU A 145 -12.76 -25.34 -38.17
C LEU A 145 -12.00 -24.30 -39.00
N SER A 146 -12.71 -23.36 -39.63
CA SER A 146 -12.10 -22.30 -40.42
C SER A 146 -11.20 -21.39 -39.57
N SER A 147 -11.62 -21.06 -38.35
CA SER A 147 -10.83 -20.31 -37.36
C SER A 147 -9.57 -21.08 -36.94
N THR A 148 -9.67 -22.38 -36.63
CA THR A 148 -8.48 -23.19 -36.31
C THR A 148 -7.50 -23.25 -37.47
N VAL A 149 -7.99 -23.39 -38.71
CA VAL A 149 -7.16 -23.34 -39.91
C VAL A 149 -6.50 -21.98 -40.08
N ALA A 150 -7.22 -20.88 -39.83
CA ALA A 150 -6.68 -19.53 -39.85
C ALA A 150 -5.61 -19.32 -38.77
N ASN A 151 -5.84 -19.80 -37.55
CA ASN A 151 -4.86 -19.75 -36.45
C ASN A 151 -3.62 -20.57 -36.76
N LEU A 152 -3.77 -21.79 -37.29
CA LEU A 152 -2.63 -22.61 -37.75
C LEU A 152 -1.87 -21.93 -38.89
N ARG A 153 -2.59 -21.27 -39.79
CA ARG A 153 -1.98 -20.47 -40.87
C ARG A 153 -1.25 -19.25 -40.34
N ASN A 154 -1.78 -18.59 -39.31
CA ASN A 154 -1.12 -17.46 -38.64
C ASN A 154 0.13 -17.92 -37.89
N ILE A 155 0.05 -19.04 -37.16
CA ILE A 155 1.21 -19.64 -36.48
C ILE A 155 2.28 -20.05 -37.50
N ALA A 156 1.87 -20.60 -38.65
CA ALA A 156 2.78 -20.92 -39.74
C ALA A 156 3.39 -19.66 -40.38
N ASN A 157 2.66 -18.55 -40.45
CA ASN A 157 3.07 -17.30 -41.10
C ASN A 157 3.63 -16.22 -40.16
N ALA A 158 3.70 -16.46 -38.84
CA ALA A 158 4.08 -15.48 -37.81
C ALA A 158 5.54 -14.96 -37.93
N GLY A 159 6.26 -15.39 -38.96
CA GLY A 159 7.62 -14.99 -39.29
C GLY A 159 7.78 -14.04 -40.47
N ALA A 160 6.71 -13.76 -41.24
CA ALA A 160 6.75 -12.91 -42.44
C ALA A 160 6.42 -11.44 -42.17
N THR A 161 6.37 -11.02 -40.91
CA THR A 161 6.23 -9.62 -40.53
C THR A 161 7.61 -8.98 -40.40
N ASN A 162 8.02 -8.31 -41.47
CA ASN A 162 8.87 -7.14 -41.35
C ASN A 162 8.26 -6.22 -40.27
N PRO A 163 9.04 -5.68 -39.32
CA PRO A 163 8.53 -4.70 -38.39
C PRO A 163 8.31 -3.39 -39.15
N SER A 164 7.05 -3.07 -39.43
CA SER A 164 6.65 -1.68 -39.70
C SER A 164 5.69 -1.26 -38.60
N PRO A 165 5.90 -0.10 -37.94
CA PRO A 165 5.11 0.31 -36.81
C PRO A 165 3.71 0.77 -37.25
N ALA A 166 2.76 0.63 -36.32
CA ALA A 166 1.39 1.14 -36.41
C ALA A 166 1.34 2.65 -36.76
N PRO A 167 0.18 3.13 -37.21
CA PRO A 167 -0.64 3.88 -36.26
C PRO A 167 -2.13 3.55 -36.31
N ALA A 168 -2.79 3.79 -35.17
CA ALA A 168 -4.22 3.75 -34.97
C ALA A 168 -4.94 4.91 -35.69
N THR A 169 -6.19 4.68 -36.12
CA THR A 169 -7.42 5.51 -35.99
C THR A 169 -8.43 5.06 -37.09
N GLU A 170 -9.71 4.92 -36.71
CA GLU A 170 -10.83 4.33 -37.48
C GLU A 170 -11.36 5.21 -38.66
N PRO A 171 -12.53 4.90 -39.27
CA PRO A 171 -12.76 4.20 -40.56
C PRO A 171 -13.16 5.17 -41.72
N PRO A 172 -13.35 4.71 -42.99
CA PRO A 172 -14.72 4.42 -43.47
C PRO A 172 -14.85 3.35 -44.58
N LEU A 173 -16.10 2.96 -44.85
CA LEU A 173 -16.56 2.09 -45.95
C LEU A 173 -16.29 2.70 -47.34
N SER A 174 -15.76 1.92 -48.29
CA SER A 174 -16.35 1.74 -49.63
C SER A 174 -15.46 0.85 -50.52
N ARG A 175 -16.15 0.01 -51.29
CA ARG A 175 -15.62 -0.92 -52.30
C ARG A 175 -14.92 -0.15 -53.42
N PHE A 176 -13.78 -0.62 -53.92
CA PHE A 176 -13.54 -0.79 -55.38
C PHE A 176 -12.27 -1.62 -55.65
N ARG A 177 -12.51 -2.78 -56.29
CA ARG A 177 -11.73 -3.51 -57.31
C ARG A 177 -10.20 -3.64 -57.11
N ALA A 178 -9.71 -4.85 -56.85
CA ALA A 178 -9.36 -5.87 -57.85
C ALA A 178 -8.05 -5.62 -58.63
N ARG A 179 -7.24 -6.69 -58.69
CA ARG A 179 -6.04 -6.94 -59.51
C ARG A 179 -4.69 -6.51 -58.91
N GLN A 180 -4.14 -7.42 -58.12
CA GLN A 180 -2.72 -7.79 -57.97
C GLN A 180 -2.70 -8.80 -56.80
N SER A 181 -2.65 -10.12 -56.98
CA SER A 181 -1.54 -10.87 -57.54
C SER A 181 -1.97 -12.34 -57.61
N LEU A 182 -2.25 -12.84 -58.81
CA LEU A 182 -2.57 -14.25 -59.08
C LEU A 182 -1.31 -15.03 -59.51
N SER A 183 -0.13 -14.64 -59.03
CA SER A 183 1.18 -15.17 -59.47
C SER A 183 2.11 -15.60 -58.32
N LYS A 184 1.56 -16.12 -57.22
CA LYS A 184 2.32 -16.84 -56.19
C LYS A 184 1.56 -18.08 -55.71
N LEU A 185 1.31 -19.03 -56.60
CA LEU A 185 0.77 -20.35 -56.22
C LEU A 185 1.74 -21.51 -56.43
N ASN A 186 2.93 -21.29 -56.98
CA ASN A 186 3.88 -22.37 -57.27
C ASN A 186 5.23 -22.13 -56.60
N ALA A 187 5.24 -22.23 -55.27
CA ALA A 187 6.38 -22.65 -54.46
C ALA A 187 5.91 -22.67 -53.00
N THR A 188 5.29 -23.77 -52.57
CA THR A 188 5.17 -24.07 -51.14
C THR A 188 6.52 -24.65 -50.70
N PRO A 189 7.44 -23.89 -50.09
CA PRO A 189 8.52 -24.53 -49.36
C PRO A 189 7.89 -25.42 -48.30
N LEU A 190 8.42 -26.63 -48.14
CA LEU A 190 7.91 -27.60 -47.19
C LEU A 190 7.87 -26.97 -45.79
N LEU A 191 6.66 -26.78 -45.23
CA LEU A 191 6.38 -26.25 -43.88
C LEU A 191 7.32 -26.83 -42.80
N SER A 192 7.76 -28.07 -42.98
CA SER A 192 8.70 -28.76 -42.11
C SER A 192 10.09 -28.12 -42.04
N LYS A 193 10.59 -27.52 -43.14
CA LYS A 193 11.89 -26.84 -43.17
C LYS A 193 11.84 -25.53 -42.41
N GLU A 194 10.80 -24.74 -42.64
CA GLU A 194 10.60 -23.46 -41.94
C GLU A 194 10.34 -23.65 -40.44
N LEU A 195 9.52 -24.64 -40.08
CA LEU A 195 9.33 -25.03 -38.69
C LEU A 195 10.64 -25.52 -38.06
N GLY A 196 11.43 -26.32 -38.80
CA GLY A 196 12.73 -26.80 -38.36
C GLY A 196 13.71 -25.67 -38.06
N ASP A 197 13.78 -24.66 -38.93
CA ASP A 197 14.67 -23.50 -38.73
C ASP A 197 14.20 -22.61 -37.58
N ARG A 198 12.88 -22.49 -37.36
CA ARG A 198 12.33 -21.80 -36.19
C ARG A 198 12.59 -22.53 -34.89
N VAL A 199 12.47 -23.86 -34.87
CA VAL A 199 12.83 -24.68 -33.70
C VAL A 199 14.32 -24.56 -33.40
N LYS A 200 15.18 -24.49 -34.42
CA LYS A 200 16.63 -24.25 -34.22
C LYS A 200 16.89 -22.88 -33.59
N LYS A 201 16.26 -21.81 -34.11
CA LYS A 201 16.37 -20.46 -33.53
C LYS A 201 15.87 -20.39 -32.09
N LEU A 202 14.74 -21.03 -31.79
CA LEU A 202 14.24 -21.11 -30.41
C LEU A 202 15.20 -21.84 -29.49
N ARG A 203 15.83 -22.93 -29.96
CA ARG A 203 16.88 -23.63 -29.19
C ARG A 203 18.12 -22.76 -28.98
N GLU A 204 18.53 -21.99 -29.98
CA GLU A 204 19.66 -21.07 -29.87
C GLU A 204 19.41 -20.00 -28.79
N ILE A 205 18.23 -19.38 -28.80
CA ILE A 205 17.81 -18.41 -27.77
C ILE A 205 17.77 -19.09 -26.39
N GLN A 206 17.19 -20.28 -26.29
CA GLN A 206 17.05 -21.00 -25.02
C GLN A 206 18.37 -21.48 -24.43
N LEU A 207 19.31 -21.93 -25.27
CA LEU A 207 20.55 -22.56 -24.81
C LEU A 207 21.71 -21.56 -24.68
N VAL A 208 21.71 -20.49 -25.48
CA VAL A 208 22.85 -19.57 -25.56
C VAL A 208 22.48 -18.21 -24.98
N GLU A 209 21.48 -17.54 -25.55
CA GLU A 209 21.19 -16.14 -25.22
C GLU A 209 20.61 -15.97 -23.81
N LEU A 210 19.62 -16.80 -23.43
CA LEU A 210 18.94 -16.69 -22.14
C LEU A 210 19.88 -17.02 -20.96
N PRO A 211 20.71 -18.08 -21.02
CA PRO A 211 21.73 -18.33 -20.00
C PRO A 211 22.82 -17.25 -19.97
N ALA A 212 23.22 -16.69 -21.12
CA ALA A 212 24.18 -15.58 -21.16
C ALA A 212 23.63 -14.34 -20.46
N ALA A 213 22.42 -13.89 -20.81
CA ALA A 213 21.75 -12.77 -20.16
C ALA A 213 21.57 -12.99 -18.65
N ARG A 214 21.25 -14.22 -18.23
CA ARG A 214 21.14 -14.56 -16.80
C ARG A 214 22.49 -14.49 -16.08
N ARG A 215 23.59 -14.88 -16.71
CA ARG A 215 24.94 -14.75 -16.14
C ARG A 215 25.33 -13.28 -16.01
N GLU A 216 25.10 -12.46 -17.04
CA GLU A 216 25.36 -11.01 -16.98
C GLU A 216 24.53 -10.34 -15.87
N MET A 217 23.25 -10.69 -15.75
CA MET A 217 22.40 -10.20 -14.65
C MET A 217 22.92 -10.64 -13.27
N ALA A 218 23.39 -11.88 -13.13
CA ALA A 218 23.96 -12.36 -11.87
C ALA A 218 25.27 -11.62 -11.51
N ILE A 219 26.13 -11.37 -12.50
CA ILE A 219 27.40 -10.63 -12.32
C ILE A 219 27.11 -9.19 -11.89
N THR A 220 26.21 -8.51 -12.59
CA THR A 220 25.82 -7.13 -12.25
C THR A 220 25.15 -7.05 -10.88
N ALA A 221 24.26 -7.99 -10.53
CA ALA A 221 23.67 -8.06 -9.19
C ALA A 221 24.73 -8.27 -8.10
N ALA A 222 25.70 -9.15 -8.34
CA ALA A 222 26.81 -9.37 -7.41
C ALA A 222 27.67 -8.10 -7.24
N ALA A 223 27.94 -7.37 -8.32
CA ALA A 223 28.66 -6.09 -8.26
C ALA A 223 27.89 -5.03 -7.47
N VAL A 224 26.57 -4.93 -7.63
CA VAL A 224 25.71 -4.01 -6.86
C VAL A 224 25.74 -4.37 -5.37
N LEU A 225 25.67 -5.65 -5.02
CA LEU A 225 25.75 -6.09 -3.62
C LEU A 225 27.13 -5.79 -3.01
N ALA A 226 28.22 -6.00 -3.76
CA ALA A 226 29.57 -5.66 -3.32
C ALA A 226 29.71 -4.15 -3.08
N LEU A 227 29.23 -3.32 -4.01
CA LEU A 227 29.23 -1.86 -3.87
C LEU A 227 28.39 -1.42 -2.67
N ARG A 228 27.22 -2.04 -2.44
CA ARG A 228 26.41 -1.78 -1.24
C ARG A 228 27.16 -2.10 0.04
N GLY A 229 27.92 -3.20 0.06
CA GLY A 229 28.79 -3.56 1.18
C GLY A 229 29.82 -2.47 1.48
N GLN A 230 30.52 -1.99 0.45
CA GLN A 230 31.50 -0.91 0.58
C GLN A 230 30.88 0.40 1.07
N ILE A 231 29.69 0.76 0.56
CA ILE A 231 28.99 1.97 1.02
C ILE A 231 28.63 1.83 2.50
N LEU A 232 28.09 0.69 2.92
CA LEU A 232 27.75 0.46 4.32
C LEU A 232 28.99 0.57 5.22
N GLU A 233 30.10 -0.05 4.83
CA GLU A 233 31.39 0.07 5.55
C GLU A 233 31.80 1.54 5.69
N LYS A 234 31.79 2.32 4.60
CA LYS A 234 32.14 3.76 4.64
C LYS A 234 31.16 4.57 5.50
N THR A 235 29.87 4.23 5.49
CA THR A 235 28.90 4.91 6.38
C THR A 235 29.14 4.57 7.84
N VAL A 236 29.53 3.33 8.16
CA VAL A 236 29.89 2.93 9.53
C VAL A 236 31.15 3.67 9.97
N GLU A 237 32.21 3.71 9.15
CA GLU A 237 33.42 4.50 9.45
C GLU A 237 33.10 5.98 9.70
N LEU A 238 32.22 6.59 8.91
CA LEU A 238 31.79 7.98 9.10
C LEU A 238 30.98 8.17 10.38
N LEU A 239 30.06 7.26 10.70
CA LEU A 239 29.31 7.30 11.96
C LEU A 239 30.23 7.11 13.16
N GLU A 240 31.17 6.18 13.08
CA GLU A 240 32.19 5.98 14.10
C GLU A 240 33.04 7.23 14.27
N ARG A 241 33.46 7.91 13.20
CA ARG A 241 34.24 9.15 13.29
C ARG A 241 33.43 10.34 13.78
N ALA A 242 32.18 10.50 13.33
CA ALA A 242 31.36 11.69 13.60
C ALA A 242 30.57 11.62 14.91
N LYS A 243 30.03 10.45 15.26
CA LYS A 243 29.21 10.24 16.47
C LYS A 243 30.02 9.62 17.60
N HIS A 244 30.88 8.67 17.29
CA HIS A 244 31.64 7.92 18.30
C HIS A 244 33.13 8.30 18.35
N GLY A 245 33.55 9.27 17.53
CA GLY A 245 34.96 9.58 17.33
C GLY A 245 35.56 10.25 18.55
N ALA A 246 36.89 10.24 18.62
CA ALA A 246 37.61 10.91 19.69
C ALA A 246 37.24 12.40 19.80
N LEU A 247 37.04 13.09 18.66
CA LEU A 247 36.63 14.49 18.63
C LEU A 247 35.21 14.69 19.18
N ALA A 248 34.25 13.88 18.77
CA ALA A 248 32.87 13.96 19.28
C ALA A 248 32.78 13.63 20.79
N ARG A 249 33.56 12.64 21.25
CA ARG A 249 33.69 12.33 22.68
C ARG A 249 34.36 13.46 23.45
N ALA A 250 35.41 14.07 22.90
CA ALA A 250 36.10 15.20 23.53
C ALA A 250 35.21 16.45 23.62
N THR A 251 34.45 16.78 22.56
CA THR A 251 33.51 17.91 22.60
C THR A 251 32.36 17.66 23.57
N LYS A 252 31.83 16.43 23.62
CA LYS A 252 30.82 16.03 24.62
C LYS A 252 31.37 16.15 26.05
N ALA A 253 32.54 15.58 26.33
CA ALA A 253 33.16 15.67 27.65
C ALA A 253 33.46 17.13 28.05
N LYS A 254 33.89 17.97 27.09
CA LYS A 254 34.09 19.42 27.33
C LYS A 254 32.77 20.13 27.63
N ALA A 255 31.69 19.82 26.92
CA ALA A 255 30.37 20.38 27.18
C ALA A 255 29.83 19.95 28.56
N GLU A 256 29.99 18.69 28.93
CA GLU A 256 29.63 18.16 30.24
C GLU A 256 30.45 18.81 31.37
N HIS A 257 31.76 18.99 31.16
CA HIS A 257 32.62 19.71 32.09
C HIS A 257 32.18 21.17 32.26
N LEU A 258 31.96 21.91 31.16
CA LEU A 258 31.47 23.30 31.24
C LEU A 258 30.09 23.39 31.90
N SER A 259 29.21 22.43 31.65
CA SER A 259 27.92 22.32 32.33
C SER A 259 28.09 22.11 33.85
N ALA A 260 28.98 21.20 34.26
CA ALA A 260 29.28 20.96 35.67
C ALA A 260 29.90 22.21 36.34
N VAL A 261 30.82 22.90 35.64
CA VAL A 261 31.40 24.17 36.10
C VAL A 261 30.31 25.23 36.26
N ALA A 262 29.43 25.41 35.28
CA ALA A 262 28.34 26.38 35.34
C ALA A 262 27.40 26.10 36.52
N ARG A 263 26.99 24.84 36.71
CA ARG A 263 26.20 24.44 37.89
C ARG A 263 26.96 24.64 39.21
N GLY A 264 28.27 24.46 39.20
CA GLY A 264 29.13 24.72 40.36
C GLY A 264 29.17 26.20 40.71
N VAL A 265 29.32 27.06 39.71
CA VAL A 265 29.29 28.53 39.88
C VAL A 265 27.92 28.98 40.36
N ASP A 266 26.84 28.50 39.77
CA ASP A 266 25.47 28.84 40.19
C ASP A 266 25.21 28.45 41.66
N ARG A 267 25.65 27.25 42.08
CA ARG A 267 25.59 26.85 43.49
C ARG A 267 26.43 27.74 44.40
N LYS A 268 27.65 28.11 43.97
CA LYS A 268 28.49 29.06 44.74
C LYS A 268 27.79 30.41 44.90
N LEU A 269 27.20 30.94 43.82
CA LEU A 269 26.44 32.19 43.85
C LEU A 269 25.23 32.11 44.80
N ASN A 270 24.53 30.98 44.82
CA ASN A 270 23.43 30.75 45.76
C ASN A 270 23.91 30.70 47.21
N VAL A 271 25.06 30.07 47.48
CA VAL A 271 25.66 30.09 48.81
C VAL A 271 26.06 31.51 49.21
N THR A 272 26.77 32.26 48.34
CA THR A 272 27.15 33.64 48.65
C THR A 272 25.94 34.55 48.86
N LYS A 273 24.87 34.35 48.08
CA LYS A 273 23.59 35.06 48.28
C LYS A 273 23.03 34.79 49.67
N LEU A 274 23.01 33.54 50.13
CA LEU A 274 22.54 33.18 51.47
C LEU A 274 23.46 33.73 52.56
N THR A 275 24.78 33.71 52.35
CA THR A 275 25.75 34.31 53.28
C THR A 275 25.51 35.81 53.43
N ILE A 276 25.38 36.54 52.33
CA ILE A 276 25.09 37.98 52.33
C ILE A 276 23.73 38.25 52.99
N HIS A 277 22.71 37.44 52.69
CA HIS A 277 21.41 37.58 53.34
C HIS A 277 21.51 37.41 54.86
N ASN A 278 22.29 36.44 55.34
CA ASN A 278 22.52 36.23 56.77
C ASN A 278 23.36 37.35 57.41
N GLU A 279 24.29 37.95 56.66
CA GLU A 279 25.10 39.07 57.13
C GLU A 279 24.29 40.38 57.23
N ILE A 280 23.41 40.66 56.26
CA ILE A 280 22.52 41.83 56.28
C ILE A 280 21.41 41.65 57.33
N HIS A 281 20.82 40.46 57.40
CA HIS A 281 19.75 40.14 58.35
C HIS A 281 20.32 39.40 59.56
N THR A 282 21.14 40.11 60.34
CA THR A 282 21.55 39.59 61.65
C THR A 282 20.32 39.36 62.53
N PRO A 283 20.32 38.33 63.40
CA PRO A 283 19.19 38.07 64.29
C PRO A 283 18.91 39.26 65.22
N GLU A 284 19.95 40.02 65.55
CA GLU A 284 19.83 41.28 66.28
C GLU A 284 19.12 42.36 65.46
N ALA A 285 19.46 42.53 64.17
CA ALA A 285 18.75 43.47 63.29
C ALA A 285 17.28 43.09 63.11
N ILE A 286 16.96 41.79 62.96
CA ILE A 286 15.57 41.32 62.89
C ILE A 286 14.84 41.59 64.22
N ALA A 287 15.49 41.33 65.37
CA ALA A 287 14.92 41.62 66.68
C ALA A 287 14.69 43.12 66.90
N ALA A 288 15.64 43.96 66.50
CA ALA A 288 15.54 45.41 66.56
C ALA A 288 14.40 45.94 65.67
N LEU A 289 14.27 45.45 64.43
CA LEU A 289 13.15 45.77 63.54
C LEU A 289 11.81 45.31 64.13
N GLY A 290 11.77 44.12 64.75
CA GLY A 290 10.61 43.61 65.45
C GLY A 290 10.20 44.49 66.64
N ASN A 291 11.17 44.95 67.42
CA ASN A 291 10.95 45.87 68.54
C ASN A 291 10.50 47.26 68.06
N TYR A 292 11.10 47.78 66.99
CA TYR A 292 10.67 49.03 66.37
C TYR A 292 9.22 48.95 65.87
N ARG A 293 8.84 47.82 65.26
CA ARG A 293 7.46 47.58 64.84
C ARG A 293 6.48 47.60 66.02
N LYS A 294 6.82 46.94 67.13
CA LYS A 294 6.01 46.97 68.37
C LYS A 294 5.89 48.39 68.91
N HIS A 295 7.01 49.11 68.99
CA HIS A 295 7.02 50.51 69.43
C HIS A 295 6.15 51.42 68.54
N LEU A 296 6.19 51.24 67.21
CA LEU A 296 5.30 51.96 66.30
C LEU A 296 3.83 51.62 66.55
N GLN A 297 3.49 50.36 66.83
CA GLN A 297 2.13 49.96 67.19
C GLN A 297 1.70 50.63 68.51
N ASP A 298 2.56 50.61 69.53
CA ASP A 298 2.30 51.27 70.81
C ASP A 298 2.11 52.79 70.64
N ILE A 299 2.91 53.45 69.80
CA ILE A 299 2.74 54.87 69.49
C ILE A 299 1.42 55.10 68.76
N GLN A 300 1.07 54.28 67.77
CA GLN A 300 -0.20 54.39 67.07
C GLN A 300 -1.38 54.22 68.03
N GLU A 301 -1.32 53.25 68.94
CA GLU A 301 -2.34 53.07 69.97
C GLU A 301 -2.42 54.27 70.92
N LYS A 302 -1.29 54.80 71.39
CA LYS A 302 -1.26 56.02 72.22
C LYS A 302 -1.81 57.24 71.48
N LEU A 303 -1.50 57.40 70.19
CA LEU A 303 -2.04 58.48 69.37
C LEU A 303 -3.54 58.32 69.17
N LYS A 304 -4.04 57.12 68.90
CA LYS A 304 -5.48 56.84 68.86
C LYS A 304 -6.16 57.14 70.20
N GLN A 305 -5.54 56.74 71.32
CA GLN A 305 -6.05 57.07 72.66
C GLN A 305 -6.02 58.58 72.93
N ARG A 306 -5.03 59.31 72.42
CA ARG A 306 -4.95 60.78 72.53
C ARG A 306 -6.00 61.44 71.64
N GLU A 307 -6.23 60.92 70.44
CA GLU A 307 -7.28 61.37 69.53
C GLU A 307 -8.65 61.18 70.16
N VAL A 308 -8.95 59.99 70.70
CA VAL A 308 -10.20 59.72 71.41
C VAL A 308 -10.37 60.68 72.60
N ARG A 309 -9.33 60.86 73.43
CA ARG A 309 -9.38 61.81 74.55
C ARG A 309 -9.60 63.26 74.08
N ALA A 310 -8.91 63.70 73.04
CA ALA A 310 -9.09 65.03 72.47
C ALA A 310 -10.49 65.23 71.87
N ILE A 311 -11.08 64.19 71.27
CA ILE A 311 -12.47 64.19 70.80
C ILE A 311 -13.44 64.24 71.99
N GLU A 312 -13.18 63.52 73.08
CA GLU A 312 -14.00 63.58 74.30
C GLU A 312 -13.92 64.97 74.95
N GLU A 313 -12.72 65.55 75.08
CA GLU A 313 -12.53 66.93 75.51
C GLU A 313 -13.26 67.90 74.58
N LEU A 314 -13.11 67.76 73.25
CA LEU A 314 -13.82 68.58 72.28
C LEU A 314 -15.34 68.42 72.41
N LYS A 315 -15.88 67.22 72.60
CA LYS A 315 -17.32 67.00 72.86
C LYS A 315 -17.78 67.70 74.14
N ASN A 316 -16.96 67.70 75.19
CA ASN A 316 -17.23 68.45 76.42
C ASN A 316 -17.25 69.97 76.17
N TYR A 317 -16.47 70.47 75.20
CA TYR A 317 -16.49 71.87 74.75
C TYR A 317 -17.63 72.17 73.75
N ASP A 318 -17.92 71.29 72.77
CA ASP A 318 -18.94 71.41 71.73
C ASP A 318 -20.38 71.30 72.26
N ALA A 319 -20.54 70.86 73.52
CA ALA A 319 -21.78 71.03 74.28
C ALA A 319 -22.26 72.51 74.37
N TYR A 320 -21.47 73.46 73.86
CA TYR A 320 -21.73 74.89 73.79
C TYR A 320 -22.47 75.41 72.54
N TYR A 321 -22.63 74.65 71.44
CA TYR A 321 -23.30 75.17 70.23
C TYR A 321 -24.62 74.46 69.89
N PRO A 322 -25.79 75.00 70.30
CA PRO A 322 -27.05 74.64 69.69
C PRO A 322 -27.17 75.33 68.32
N GLY A 323 -26.81 74.59 67.28
CA GLY A 323 -27.38 74.74 65.94
C GLY A 323 -26.56 75.53 64.93
N ALA A 324 -25.95 74.80 64.00
CA ALA A 324 -26.24 74.93 62.57
C ALA A 324 -25.69 73.69 61.85
N ASP A 325 -26.58 72.98 61.15
CA ASP A 325 -26.29 71.96 60.13
C ASP A 325 -26.08 70.51 60.61
N ALA A 326 -27.17 69.76 60.77
CA ALA A 326 -27.52 68.70 59.81
C ALA A 326 -28.75 67.90 60.26
N ASP A 327 -29.74 67.85 59.38
CA ASP A 327 -30.79 66.84 59.32
C ASP A 327 -30.25 65.44 59.67
N SER A 328 -30.58 64.94 60.86
CA SER A 328 -30.74 63.51 61.07
C SER A 328 -31.57 63.24 62.32
N LYS A 329 -32.74 62.64 62.10
CA LYS A 329 -33.63 62.09 63.12
C LYS A 329 -32.88 61.01 63.90
N GLN A 330 -32.39 61.31 65.09
CA GLN A 330 -32.22 60.30 66.13
C GLN A 330 -32.56 60.93 67.47
N LYS A 331 -33.75 60.58 67.95
CA LYS A 331 -34.32 60.97 69.24
C LYS A 331 -33.54 60.24 70.34
N GLY A 332 -32.50 60.88 70.85
CA GLY A 332 -31.72 60.46 71.99
C GLY A 332 -31.79 61.54 73.06
N ASN A 333 -32.06 61.13 74.30
CA ASN A 333 -32.24 61.95 75.48
C ASN A 333 -30.97 62.81 75.74
N THR A 334 -30.97 64.06 75.28
CA THR A 334 -29.83 64.96 75.47
C THR A 334 -29.85 65.48 76.91
N GLU A 335 -29.11 64.78 77.78
CA GLU A 335 -28.66 65.30 79.06
C GLU A 335 -28.05 66.69 78.83
N ILE A 336 -28.59 67.69 79.52
CA ILE A 336 -28.06 69.06 79.51
C ILE A 336 -26.68 68.99 80.16
N GLY A 337 -25.67 68.88 79.29
CA GLY A 337 -24.29 68.64 79.65
C GLY A 337 -23.75 69.75 80.54
N SER A 338 -23.34 69.35 81.74
CA SER A 338 -22.56 70.10 82.73
C SER A 338 -21.12 70.31 82.23
N GLY A 339 -20.93 71.09 81.18
CA GLY A 339 -19.60 71.47 80.70
C GLY A 339 -19.06 72.67 81.48
N GLU A 340 -17.75 72.74 81.70
CA GLU A 340 -17.10 73.89 82.35
C GLU A 340 -17.41 75.21 81.63
N LEU A 341 -17.48 75.20 80.29
CA LEU A 341 -17.89 76.35 79.48
C LEU A 341 -19.38 76.70 79.66
N PHE A 342 -20.26 75.71 79.91
CA PHE A 342 -21.67 75.93 80.24
C PHE A 342 -21.82 76.62 81.60
N GLU A 343 -21.02 76.22 82.60
CA GLU A 343 -21.00 76.90 83.89
C GLU A 343 -20.47 78.35 83.76
N ILE A 344 -19.43 78.58 82.95
CA ILE A 344 -18.90 79.92 82.66
C ILE A 344 -19.96 80.76 81.91
N ALA A 345 -20.61 80.21 80.88
CA ALA A 345 -21.66 80.90 80.12
C ALA A 345 -22.87 81.23 80.98
N ARG A 346 -23.29 80.31 81.88
CA ARG A 346 -24.35 80.55 82.86
C ARG A 346 -23.98 81.67 83.84
N ARG A 347 -22.76 81.65 84.38
CA ARG A 347 -22.26 82.73 85.25
C ARG A 347 -22.20 84.07 84.51
N TYR A 348 -21.76 84.08 83.25
CA TYR A 348 -21.74 85.29 82.42
C TYR A 348 -23.14 85.81 82.12
N GLY A 349 -24.10 84.93 81.83
CA GLY A 349 -25.51 85.31 81.66
C GLY A 349 -26.12 85.89 82.93
N GLN A 350 -25.83 85.31 84.10
CA GLN A 350 -26.22 85.88 85.39
C GLN A 350 -25.59 87.26 85.63
N LEU A 351 -24.29 87.40 85.36
CA LEU A 351 -23.57 88.67 85.46
C LEU A 351 -24.19 89.73 84.54
N MET A 352 -24.60 89.37 83.32
CA MET A 352 -25.27 90.27 82.38
C MET A 352 -26.63 90.75 82.93
N ILE A 353 -27.43 89.85 83.52
CA ILE A 353 -28.69 90.23 84.16
C ILE A 353 -28.45 91.18 85.34
N GLU A 354 -27.44 90.90 86.17
CA GLU A 354 -27.06 91.78 87.28
C GLU A 354 -26.57 93.15 86.77
N VAL A 355 -25.76 93.20 85.71
CA VAL A 355 -25.32 94.45 85.07
C VAL A 355 -26.52 95.24 84.52
N ASP A 356 -27.49 94.58 83.90
CA ASP A 356 -28.69 95.24 83.39
C ASP A 356 -29.61 95.70 84.53
N ALA A 357 -29.70 94.95 85.64
CA ALA A 357 -30.41 95.37 86.85
C ALA A 357 -29.74 96.61 87.48
N VAL A 358 -28.42 96.61 87.64
CA VAL A 358 -27.65 97.76 88.15
C VAL A 358 -27.79 98.97 87.22
N LYS A 359 -27.71 98.79 85.90
CA LYS A 359 -28.01 99.86 84.94
C LYS A 359 -29.43 100.39 85.08
N GLY A 360 -30.39 99.50 85.31
CA GLY A 360 -31.79 99.86 85.58
C GLY A 360 -31.96 100.67 86.86
N GLU A 361 -31.23 100.33 87.93
CA GLU A 361 -31.21 101.07 89.20
C GLU A 361 -30.54 102.44 89.05
N ILE A 362 -29.39 102.53 88.35
CA ILE A 362 -28.75 103.81 88.02
C ILE A 362 -29.72 104.70 87.23
N GLY A 363 -30.43 104.14 86.23
CA GLY A 363 -31.44 104.88 85.46
C GLY A 363 -32.71 105.28 86.24
N ARG A 364 -32.93 104.73 87.44
CA ARG A 364 -33.96 105.18 88.39
C ARG A 364 -33.43 106.26 89.33
N LEU A 365 -32.16 106.18 89.75
CA LEU A 365 -31.50 107.22 90.56
C LEU A 365 -31.24 108.52 89.78
N GLU A 366 -31.20 108.48 88.44
CA GLU A 366 -31.10 109.68 87.59
C GLU A 366 -32.46 110.35 87.27
N ARG A 367 -33.59 109.81 87.77
CA ARG A 367 -34.96 110.33 87.51
C ARG A 367 -35.81 110.58 88.77
N GLY A 368 -35.18 110.61 89.95
CA GLY A 368 -35.69 111.23 91.17
C GLY A 368 -34.69 112.27 91.65
#